data_AF-A0A4U7BGS7-F1
#
_entry.id   AF-A0A4U7BGS7-F1
#
_cell.length_a   1.000
_cell.length_b   1.000
_cell.length_c   1.000
_cell.angle_alpha   90.00
_cell.angle_beta   90.00
_cell.angle_gamma   90.00
#
_symmetry.space_group_name_H-M   'P 1'
#
loop_
_entity.id
_entity.type
_entity.pdbx_description
1 polymer ?
#
loop_
_entity_poly.entity_id
_entity_poly.type
_entity_poly.pdbx_seq_one_letter_code
_entity_poly.pdbx_strand_id
1 'polypeptide(L)' 'MPNILALNYAVHIFPRKFMEQERRIVGFHLYLLTIDKIEGIDIDEPIDFEMAEFLYKKNIHKEKQ' A
#
# COMPACT_ATOMS: atom_id res chain seq x y z
N MET A 1 -16.46 -14.02 9.42
CA MET A 1 -16.61 -12.99 8.35
C MET A 1 -15.61 -13.32 7.25
N PRO A 2 -15.90 -13.04 5.97
CA PRO A 2 -14.96 -13.31 4.87
C PRO A 2 -13.70 -12.44 5.00
N ASN A 3 -12.58 -12.94 4.47
CA ASN A 3 -11.36 -12.16 4.35
C ASN A 3 -11.54 -11.14 3.22
N ILE A 4 -11.75 -9.87 3.56
CA ILE A 4 -11.97 -8.77 2.60
C ILE A 4 -10.65 -8.04 2.41
N LEU A 5 -10.21 -7.96 1.16
CA LEU A 5 -9.01 -7.22 0.77
C LEU A 5 -9.41 -5.88 0.14
N ALA A 6 -8.60 -4.85 0.37
CA ALA A 6 -8.72 -3.53 -0.24
C ALA A 6 -7.40 -3.16 -0.93
N LEU A 7 -7.49 -2.41 -2.04
CA LEU A 7 -6.31 -1.81 -2.68
C LEU A 7 -5.90 -0.57 -1.88
N ASN A 8 -4.64 -0.49 -1.50
CA ASN A 8 -4.04 0.65 -0.77
C ASN A 8 -3.23 1.60 -1.67
N TYR A 9 -3.31 1.39 -2.98
CA TYR A 9 -2.68 2.16 -4.03
C TYR A 9 -1.15 2.38 -4.02
N ALA A 10 -0.42 1.86 -3.03
CA ALA A 10 1.02 2.08 -2.86
C ALA A 10 1.87 1.66 -4.06
N VAL A 11 1.61 0.49 -4.66
CA VAL A 11 2.33 -0.01 -5.82
C VAL A 11 1.39 -0.72 -6.79
N HIS A 12 1.52 -0.38 -8.07
CA HIS A 12 0.88 -1.13 -9.14
C HIS A 12 1.83 -1.32 -10.32
N ILE A 13 1.84 -2.53 -10.86
CA ILE A 13 2.74 -2.91 -11.96
C ILE A 13 1.89 -3.45 -13.10
N PHE A 14 2.02 -2.81 -14.28
CA PHE A 14 1.29 -3.20 -15.48
C PHE A 14 2.20 -3.15 -16.71
N PRO A 15 1.92 -3.95 -17.74
CA PRO A 15 2.51 -3.74 -19.06
C PRO A 15 2.13 -2.36 -19.60
N ARG A 16 3.07 -1.64 -20.21
CA ARG A 16 2.82 -0.33 -20.83
C ARG A 16 1.64 -0.34 -21.80
N LYS A 17 1.57 -1.35 -22.69
CA LYS A 17 0.48 -1.48 -23.67
C LYS A 17 -0.91 -1.57 -23.02
N PHE A 18 -1.01 -2.24 -21.87
CA PHE A 18 -2.26 -2.35 -21.14
C PHE A 18 -2.74 -0.96 -20.68
N MET A 19 -1.85 -0.14 -20.12
CA MET A 19 -2.21 1.22 -19.69
C MET A 19 -2.59 2.14 -20.86
N GLU A 20 -1.91 2.01 -22.01
CA GLU A 20 -2.23 2.79 -23.22
C GLU A 20 -3.64 2.47 -23.76
N GLN A 21 -4.05 1.20 -23.70
CA GLN A 21 -5.31 0.70 -24.26
C GLN A 21 -6.49 0.82 -23.28
N GLU A 22 -6.30 0.37 -22.04
CA GLU A 22 -7.38 0.15 -21.08
C GLU A 22 -7.62 1.34 -20.15
N ARG A 23 -6.60 2.17 -19.94
CA ARG A 23 -6.67 3.40 -19.12
C ARG A 23 -7.30 3.20 -17.73
N ARG A 24 -7.08 2.03 -17.13
CA ARG A 24 -7.52 1.66 -15.77
C ARG A 24 -6.47 0.78 -15.12
N ILE A 25 -6.56 0.63 -13.80
CA ILE A 25 -5.57 -0.10 -12.98
C ILE A 25 -5.99 -1.53 -12.63
N VAL A 26 -7.27 -1.88 -12.78
CA VAL A 26 -7.72 -3.25 -12.50
C VAL A 26 -7.62 -4.06 -13.80
N GLY A 27 -6.69 -5.02 -13.82
CA GLY A 27 -6.48 -5.92 -14.95
C GLY A 27 -7.51 -7.05 -15.04
N PHE A 28 -7.43 -7.83 -16.11
CA PHE A 28 -8.25 -9.05 -16.29
C PHE A 28 -7.79 -10.20 -15.38
N HIS A 29 -6.49 -10.23 -15.04
CA HIS A 29 -5.90 -11.18 -14.10
C HIS A 29 -5.22 -10.38 -12.99
N LEU A 30 -5.84 -10.37 -11.80
CA LEU A 30 -5.39 -9.58 -10.66
C LEU A 30 -4.51 -10.46 -9.75
N TYR A 31 -3.23 -10.09 -9.64
CA TYR A 31 -2.30 -10.68 -8.69
C TYR A 31 -2.13 -9.72 -7.52
N LEU A 32 -2.50 -10.16 -6.32
CA LEU A 32 -2.46 -9.34 -5.10
C LEU A 32 -1.22 -9.71 -4.26
N LEU A 33 -0.47 -8.69 -3.87
CA LEU A 33 0.52 -8.78 -2.80
C LEU A 33 -0.12 -8.18 -1.54
N THR A 34 -0.34 -8.99 -0.52
CA THR A 34 -0.91 -8.53 0.75
C THR A 34 0.19 -7.98 1.65
N ILE A 35 -0.09 -6.85 2.30
CA ILE A 35 0.79 -6.26 3.32
C ILE A 35 0.02 -6.07 4.63
N ASP A 36 0.71 -5.73 5.71
CA ASP A 36 0.04 -5.42 6.97
C ASP A 36 -0.83 -4.16 6.83
N LYS A 37 -1.94 -4.11 7.56
CA LYS A 37 -2.87 -2.97 7.52
C LYS A 37 -2.17 -1.66 7.88
N ILE A 38 -1.19 -1.68 8.80
CA ILE A 38 -0.44 -0.50 9.23
C ILE A 38 0.46 0.01 8.10
N GLU A 39 1.05 -0.90 7.32
CA GLU A 39 1.93 -0.56 6.19
C GLU A 39 1.13 -0.01 4.99
N GLY A 40 -0.16 -0.32 4.93
CA GLY A 40 -1.07 0.14 3.87
C GLY A 40 -1.83 1.42 4.17
N ILE A 41 -1.44 2.20 5.19
CA ILE A 41 -2.06 3.48 5.50
C ILE A 41 -1.53 4.55 4.54
N ASP A 42 -2.43 5.26 3.87
CA ASP A 42 -2.14 6.43 3.05
C ASP A 42 -1.88 7.68 3.92
N ILE A 43 -1.20 8.67 3.37
CA ILE A 43 -0.96 9.97 4.02
C ILE A 43 -1.83 11.01 3.32
N ASP A 44 -2.89 11.47 3.99
CA ASP A 44 -3.82 12.47 3.46
C ASP A 44 -3.72 13.80 4.21
N GLU A 45 -3.55 13.74 5.54
CA GLU A 45 -3.51 14.88 6.45
C GLU A 45 -2.17 14.95 7.21
N PRO A 46 -1.79 16.13 7.77
CA PRO A 46 -0.54 16.27 8.51
C PRO A 46 -0.38 15.27 9.67
N ILE A 47 -1.47 14.89 10.33
CA ILE A 47 -1.47 13.92 11.44
C ILE A 47 -1.04 12.51 10.99
N ASP A 48 -1.32 12.12 9.74
CA ASP A 48 -0.94 10.82 9.21
C ASP A 48 0.58 10.73 9.05
N PHE A 49 1.22 11.85 8.70
CA PHE A 49 2.67 11.96 8.63
C PHE A 49 3.31 11.85 10.02
N GLU A 50 2.75 12.50 11.04
CA GLU A 50 3.22 12.37 12.43
C GLU A 50 3.13 10.91 12.91
N MET A 51 2.04 10.22 12.58
CA MET A 51 1.85 8.80 12.89
C MET A 51 2.89 7.93 12.16
N ALA A 52 3.13 8.17 10.87
CA ALA A 52 4.15 7.46 10.10
C ALA A 52 5.55 7.63 10.69
N GLU A 53 5.91 8.86 11.10
CA GLU A 53 7.19 9.15 11.73
C GLU A 53 7.34 8.43 13.09
N PHE A 54 6.27 8.43 13.90
CA PHE A 54 6.24 7.69 15.16
C PHE A 54 6.46 6.18 14.95
N LEU A 55 5.77 5.57 13.99
CA LEU A 55 5.92 4.15 13.66
C LEU A 55 7.33 3.81 13.19
N TYR A 56 7.89 4.65 12.31
CA TYR A 56 9.27 4.53 11.84
C TYR A 56 10.28 4.58 13.01
N LYS A 57 10.18 5.60 13.86
CA LYS A 57 11.04 5.77 15.05
C LYS A 57 10.92 4.58 16.02
N LYS A 58 9.71 4.05 16.23
CA LYS A 58 9.47 2.88 17.08
C LYS A 58 10.15 1.62 16.52
N ASN A 59 10.14 1.43 15.20
CA ASN A 59 10.78 0.28 14.57
C ASN A 59 12.32 0.34 14.61
N ILE A 60 12.93 1.54 14.54
CA ILE A 60 14.39 1.71 14.76
C ILE A 60 14.83 1.18 16.13
N HIS A 61 13.97 1.25 17.15
CA HIS A 61 14.29 0.75 18.50
C HIS A 61 14.11 -0.76 18.66
N LYS A 62 13.48 -1.42 17.69
CA LYS A 62 13.37 -2.89 17.64
C LYS A 62 14.57 -3.55 16.96
N GLU A 63 15.24 -2.86 16.02
CA GLU A 63 16.45 -3.40 15.38
C GLU A 63 17.71 -3.29 16.26
N LYS A 64 17.66 -2.51 17.34
CA LYS A 64 18.78 -2.30 18.29
C LYS A 64 18.70 -3.16 19.56
N GLN A 65 17.74 -4.08 19.66
CA GLN A 65 17.62 -5.07 20.74
C GLN A 65 17.74 -6.47 20.15
#